data_AF-A0AAD2K1T5-F1
#
_entry.id   AF-A0AAD2K1T5-F1
#
_cell.length_a   1.000
_cell.length_b   1.000
_cell.length_c   1.000
_cell.angle_alpha   90.00
_cell.angle_beta   90.00
_cell.angle_gamma   90.00
#
_symmetry.space_group_name_H-M   'P 1'
#
loop_
_entity.id
_entity.type
_entity.pdbx_description
1 polymer ?
#
loop_
_entity_poly.entity_id
_entity_poly.type
_entity_poly.pdbx_seq_one_letter_code
_entity_poly.pdbx_strand_id
1 'polypeptide(L)'
;MSSPPPLRHPVPTHPAYIPEPPSTPGSPQGYQRFSSSPQPAPTLNQPAYAHHVPAYTSPFQHQQQHQPPVPSGQQPPPPPMIPAQLGPWGMNDATAQFGMQLGQSAVAAGQEYVQRTWGGVFPSARVKPHFNVSNSYVIHKLRILLFPWIQKQWGRKSFRTDAGSTEFLPPREDVNSPDLYIPLMALVTYILLCALHSGIQDDFRPQVLGESASRAIMVVILDFLFVQLGCYFLNVSGPSHSIDIIAYGGYKFVGVILIILFGFLNLGRTLGTVVFIYFFFANAFFLMRSLRSLVLPDAASRAASADPYATTPSGSQRRRRIAFLLVEATSQVIWIGALARI
;
A
#
# COMPACT_ATOMS: atom_id res chain seq x y z
N MET A 1 51.70 29.54 39.28
CA MET A 1 50.80 28.79 38.39
C MET A 1 49.40 28.88 38.98
N SER A 2 48.54 29.73 38.40
CA SER A 2 47.20 30.01 38.92
C SER A 2 46.17 29.16 38.17
N SER A 3 45.31 28.43 38.89
CA SER A 3 44.29 27.55 38.34
C SER A 3 43.16 28.33 37.64
N PRO A 4 42.57 27.83 36.54
CA PRO A 4 41.49 28.53 35.84
C PRO A 4 40.14 28.42 36.59
N PRO A 5 39.23 29.41 36.45
CA PRO A 5 37.96 29.44 37.17
C PRO A 5 36.92 28.45 36.60
N PRO A 6 35.94 28.00 37.41
CA PRO A 6 34.97 26.99 36.98
C PRO A 6 33.93 27.56 36.00
N LEU A 7 33.67 26.81 34.93
CA LEU A 7 32.64 27.10 33.93
C LEU A 7 31.23 26.95 34.54
N ARG A 8 30.46 28.04 34.56
CA ARG A 8 29.03 28.04 34.93
C ARG A 8 28.20 27.76 33.69
N HIS A 9 27.29 26.79 33.77
CA HIS A 9 26.29 26.54 32.73
C HIS A 9 25.11 27.53 32.89
N PRO A 10 24.47 27.99 31.81
CA PRO A 10 23.32 28.89 31.88
C PRO A 10 22.11 28.21 32.53
N VAL A 11 21.43 28.95 33.41
CA VAL A 11 20.14 28.55 33.99
C VAL A 11 19.02 28.96 33.02
N PRO A 12 18.11 28.05 32.62
CA PRO A 12 16.99 28.39 31.72
C PRO A 12 16.03 29.40 32.35
N THR A 13 15.76 30.50 31.64
CA THR A 13 14.87 31.61 32.08
C THR A 13 13.46 31.56 31.48
N HIS A 14 13.02 30.41 30.94
CA HIS A 14 11.66 30.26 30.42
C HIS A 14 10.87 29.25 31.28
N PRO A 15 9.62 29.57 31.67
CA PRO A 15 8.75 28.59 32.32
C PRO A 15 8.57 27.39 31.39
N ALA A 16 8.69 26.18 31.95
CA ALA A 16 8.48 24.94 31.22
C ALA A 16 7.01 24.89 30.76
N TYR A 17 6.77 25.22 29.49
CA TYR A 17 5.48 25.03 28.85
C TYR A 17 5.29 23.53 28.62
N ILE A 18 4.47 22.90 29.45
CA ILE A 18 4.00 21.53 29.23
C ILE A 18 2.74 21.65 28.37
N PRO A 19 2.76 21.20 27.09
CA PRO A 19 1.56 21.18 26.27
C PRO A 19 0.51 20.26 26.90
N GLU A 20 -0.73 20.73 27.01
CA GLU A 20 -1.84 19.86 27.41
C GLU A 20 -2.03 18.74 26.38
N PRO A 21 -2.24 17.49 26.82
CA PRO A 21 -2.49 16.39 25.90
C PRO A 21 -3.82 16.60 25.16
N PRO A 22 -3.93 16.17 23.88
CA PRO A 22 -5.15 16.29 23.11
C PRO A 22 -6.30 15.56 23.80
N SER A 23 -7.47 16.19 23.86
CA SER A 23 -8.69 15.62 24.42
C SER A 23 -9.07 14.36 23.65
N THR A 24 -8.94 13.18 24.28
CA THR A 24 -9.45 11.93 23.72
C THR A 24 -10.97 11.87 23.92
N PRO A 25 -11.76 11.55 22.89
CA PRO A 25 -13.19 11.32 23.06
C PRO A 25 -13.37 10.03 23.87
N GLY A 26 -13.87 10.15 25.11
CA GLY A 26 -14.29 8.99 25.91
C GLY A 26 -13.68 8.83 27.31
N SER A 27 -13.17 9.89 27.95
CA SER A 27 -12.83 9.82 29.38
C SER A 27 -14.02 10.25 30.27
N PRO A 28 -14.41 9.45 31.29
CA PRO A 28 -15.47 9.82 32.21
C PRO A 28 -15.05 11.05 33.05
N GLN A 29 -15.96 12.02 33.16
CA GLN A 29 -15.78 13.26 33.92
C GLN A 29 -15.49 12.94 35.39
N GLY A 30 -14.26 13.16 35.87
CA GLY A 30 -13.97 12.94 37.30
C GLY A 30 -12.52 12.87 37.77
N TYR A 31 -11.50 13.23 36.97
CA TYR A 31 -10.13 13.30 37.50
C TYR A 31 -9.88 14.64 38.20
N GLN A 32 -9.99 14.66 39.54
CA GLN A 32 -9.48 15.75 40.37
C GLN A 32 -7.97 15.54 40.63
N ARG A 33 -7.14 16.50 40.23
CA ARG A 33 -5.71 16.55 40.52
C ARG A 33 -5.49 17.29 41.85
N PHE A 34 -4.97 16.61 42.86
CA PHE A 34 -4.52 17.26 44.10
C PHE A 34 -3.22 18.02 43.82
N SER A 35 -3.28 19.36 43.84
CA SER A 35 -2.11 20.22 43.93
C SER A 35 -2.38 21.29 44.97
N SER A 36 -1.59 21.25 46.04
CA SER A 36 -1.66 22.13 47.20
C SER A 36 -0.93 23.45 46.93
N SER A 37 -1.64 24.56 46.86
CA SER A 37 -1.13 25.88 47.23
C SER A 37 -2.29 26.81 47.65
N PRO A 38 -2.14 27.67 48.67
CA PRO A 38 -3.26 28.43 49.24
C PRO A 38 -3.31 29.85 48.67
N GLN A 39 -4.48 30.31 48.16
CA GLN A 39 -4.79 31.75 48.02
C GLN A 39 -6.33 32.00 47.94
N PRO A 40 -6.79 33.23 48.23
CA PRO A 40 -8.11 33.50 48.83
C PRO A 40 -9.23 33.87 47.84
N ALA A 41 -10.46 33.87 48.38
CA ALA A 41 -11.76 34.17 47.74
C ALA A 41 -11.81 35.55 47.02
N PRO A 42 -12.74 35.80 46.05
CA PRO A 42 -14.15 36.08 46.39
C PRO A 42 -15.28 35.78 45.34
N THR A 43 -16.51 35.66 45.87
CA THR A 43 -17.86 36.12 45.40
C THR A 43 -18.52 35.74 44.05
N LEU A 44 -19.65 35.02 44.21
CA LEU A 44 -21.07 35.30 43.82
C LEU A 44 -21.54 35.39 42.34
N ASN A 45 -22.64 34.65 42.10
CA ASN A 45 -23.79 34.84 41.17
C ASN A 45 -23.97 33.96 39.90
N GLN A 46 -25.03 33.13 39.97
CA GLN A 46 -25.86 32.52 38.92
C GLN A 46 -26.93 33.52 38.40
N PRO A 47 -27.84 33.21 37.43
CA PRO A 47 -28.00 31.98 36.61
C PRO A 47 -28.19 32.22 35.08
N ALA A 48 -28.38 31.08 34.40
CA ALA A 48 -28.46 30.77 32.97
C ALA A 48 -29.66 31.31 32.15
N TYR A 49 -29.52 31.33 30.81
CA TYR A 49 -30.60 31.08 29.84
C TYR A 49 -30.05 30.39 28.57
N ALA A 50 -30.74 29.34 28.12
CA ALA A 50 -30.45 28.58 26.90
C ALA A 50 -31.31 29.08 25.72
N HIS A 51 -30.78 28.97 24.49
CA HIS A 51 -31.55 29.16 23.26
C HIS A 51 -31.28 28.00 22.29
N HIS A 52 -32.38 27.40 21.80
CA HIS A 52 -32.41 26.22 20.95
C HIS A 52 -32.77 26.60 19.51
N VAL A 53 -32.23 25.87 18.52
CA VAL A 53 -32.70 25.84 17.13
C VAL A 53 -32.78 24.37 16.65
N PRO A 54 -33.85 23.95 15.94
CA PRO A 54 -34.11 22.54 15.64
C PRO A 54 -33.59 22.11 14.26
N ALA A 55 -33.11 20.86 14.15
CA ALA A 55 -32.81 20.20 12.88
C ALA A 55 -33.51 18.84 12.78
N TYR A 56 -33.81 18.47 11.53
CA TYR A 56 -34.80 17.51 11.06
C TYR A 56 -34.59 16.03 11.44
N THR A 57 -35.73 15.33 11.40
CA THR A 57 -36.09 13.97 11.80
C THR A 57 -35.62 12.85 10.86
N SER A 58 -35.27 11.68 11.41
CA SER A 58 -35.54 10.34 10.86
C SER A 58 -35.43 9.26 11.97
N PRO A 59 -36.23 8.17 11.96
CA PRO A 59 -36.63 7.47 13.17
C PRO A 59 -35.80 6.21 13.45
N PHE A 60 -35.32 6.05 14.69
CA PHE A 60 -34.97 4.74 15.24
C PHE A 60 -35.55 4.56 16.64
N GLN A 61 -36.10 3.37 16.82
CA GLN A 61 -37.04 2.94 17.84
C GLN A 61 -36.31 2.53 19.13
N HIS A 62 -36.97 2.83 20.25
CA HIS A 62 -36.51 2.77 21.64
C HIS A 62 -35.90 1.45 22.15
N GLN A 63 -34.90 1.55 23.03
CA GLN A 63 -34.86 0.70 24.23
C GLN A 63 -34.21 1.40 25.45
N GLN A 64 -34.66 0.96 26.63
CA GLN A 64 -34.86 1.71 27.87
C GLN A 64 -33.64 1.95 28.78
N GLN A 65 -33.78 3.05 29.52
CA GLN A 65 -33.00 3.49 30.68
C GLN A 65 -32.90 2.45 31.80
N HIS A 66 -31.74 2.43 32.46
CA HIS A 66 -31.54 1.80 33.77
C HIS A 66 -31.53 2.88 34.87
N GLN A 67 -32.35 2.68 35.90
CA GLN A 67 -32.22 3.31 37.22
C GLN A 67 -31.91 2.22 38.28
N PRO A 68 -31.26 2.57 39.40
CA PRO A 68 -30.63 1.60 40.31
C PRO A 68 -31.60 1.01 41.35
N PRO A 69 -31.36 -0.23 41.86
CA PRO A 69 -32.25 -0.86 42.83
C PRO A 69 -31.87 -0.58 44.30
N VAL A 70 -32.91 -0.50 45.14
CA VAL A 70 -32.90 -0.44 46.61
C VAL A 70 -33.43 -1.79 47.13
N PRO A 71 -32.95 -2.36 48.26
CA PRO A 71 -33.16 -3.77 48.59
C PRO A 71 -34.35 -3.99 49.54
N SER A 72 -35.14 -5.05 49.33
CA SER A 72 -36.00 -5.64 50.37
C SER A 72 -36.64 -6.98 49.96
N GLY A 73 -36.57 -7.97 50.87
CA GLY A 73 -37.71 -8.83 51.20
C GLY A 73 -37.84 -10.19 50.50
N GLN A 74 -37.88 -11.25 51.31
CA GLN A 74 -38.03 -12.68 50.98
C GLN A 74 -39.36 -13.07 50.29
N GLN A 75 -39.30 -14.00 49.34
CA GLN A 75 -40.18 -15.19 49.23
C GLN A 75 -39.73 -16.08 48.04
N PRO A 76 -39.81 -17.42 48.11
CA PRO A 76 -39.37 -18.30 47.02
C PRO A 76 -40.51 -18.62 46.02
N PRO A 77 -40.29 -18.52 44.70
CA PRO A 77 -41.16 -19.13 43.69
C PRO A 77 -40.59 -20.46 43.14
N PRO A 78 -41.44 -21.29 42.49
CA PRO A 78 -41.22 -22.72 42.23
C PRO A 78 -40.24 -23.02 41.07
N PRO A 79 -39.80 -24.28 40.87
CA PRO A 79 -38.82 -24.61 39.83
C PRO A 79 -39.35 -24.31 38.41
N PRO A 80 -38.50 -23.83 37.49
CA PRO A 80 -38.93 -23.52 36.13
C PRO A 80 -39.24 -24.80 35.37
N MET A 81 -40.49 -24.94 34.94
CA MET A 81 -40.90 -25.88 33.90
C MET A 81 -40.21 -25.47 32.60
N ILE A 82 -39.41 -26.36 32.02
CA ILE A 82 -38.85 -26.21 30.67
C ILE A 82 -40.01 -26.35 29.68
N PRO A 83 -40.36 -25.33 28.87
CA PRO A 83 -41.23 -25.56 27.74
C PRO A 83 -40.38 -26.25 26.67
N ALA A 84 -40.58 -27.55 26.50
CA ALA A 84 -40.14 -28.27 25.31
C ALA A 84 -40.99 -27.79 24.13
N GLN A 85 -40.65 -26.62 23.57
CA GLN A 85 -41.23 -26.16 22.31
C GLN A 85 -40.50 -26.86 21.16
N LEU A 86 -40.87 -28.13 20.96
CA LEU A 86 -40.47 -28.91 19.80
C LEU A 86 -41.36 -28.48 18.62
N GLY A 87 -40.87 -27.52 17.84
CA GLY A 87 -41.45 -27.18 16.54
C GLY A 87 -41.21 -28.31 15.52
N PRO A 88 -42.07 -28.46 14.47
CA PRO A 88 -42.16 -29.67 13.65
C PRO A 88 -41.00 -29.93 12.68
N TRP A 89 -39.99 -29.06 12.68
CA TRP A 89 -38.77 -29.19 11.87
C TRP A 89 -37.59 -28.90 12.78
N GLY A 90 -36.96 -29.97 13.27
CA GLY A 90 -35.97 -29.96 14.35
C GLY A 90 -34.65 -29.26 13.99
N MET A 91 -34.65 -27.94 13.96
CA MET A 91 -33.45 -27.11 14.09
C MET A 91 -33.69 -26.17 15.27
N ASN A 92 -33.11 -26.51 16.43
CA ASN A 92 -33.23 -25.70 17.63
C ASN A 92 -32.59 -24.33 17.37
N ASP A 93 -33.31 -23.22 17.58
CA ASP A 93 -32.79 -21.85 17.40
C ASP A 93 -31.50 -21.62 18.20
N ALA A 94 -31.36 -22.29 19.34
CA ALA A 94 -30.12 -22.29 20.13
C ALA A 94 -28.94 -22.91 19.39
N THR A 95 -29.15 -23.98 18.61
CA THR A 95 -28.11 -24.62 17.79
C THR A 95 -27.77 -23.77 16.57
N ALA A 96 -28.74 -23.05 15.99
CA ALA A 96 -28.50 -22.10 14.91
C ALA A 96 -27.70 -20.87 15.38
N GLN A 97 -28.03 -20.32 16.56
CA GLN A 97 -27.27 -19.23 17.17
C GLN A 97 -25.85 -19.66 17.56
N PHE A 98 -25.71 -20.85 18.18
CA PHE A 98 -24.40 -21.42 18.47
C PHE A 98 -23.61 -21.69 17.19
N GLY A 99 -24.26 -22.21 16.14
CA GLY A 99 -23.65 -22.41 14.83
C GLY A 99 -23.20 -21.12 14.15
N MET A 100 -23.96 -20.02 14.30
CA MET A 100 -23.54 -18.71 13.81
C MET A 100 -22.38 -18.13 14.61
N GLN A 101 -22.38 -18.26 15.94
CA GLN A 101 -21.27 -17.79 16.79
C GLN A 101 -19.99 -18.59 16.52
N LEU A 102 -20.12 -19.91 16.39
CA LEU A 102 -19.01 -20.79 16.04
C LEU A 102 -18.54 -20.52 14.60
N GLY A 103 -19.46 -20.26 13.66
CA GLY A 103 -19.15 -19.82 12.30
C GLY A 103 -18.40 -18.49 12.26
N GLN A 104 -18.84 -17.48 13.01
CA GLN A 104 -18.15 -16.19 13.12
C GLN A 104 -16.76 -16.35 13.76
N SER A 105 -16.64 -17.17 14.81
CA SER A 105 -15.35 -17.43 15.47
C SER A 105 -14.39 -18.25 14.58
N ALA A 106 -14.90 -19.18 13.78
CA ALA A 106 -14.12 -19.97 12.83
C ALA A 106 -13.66 -19.11 11.64
N VAL A 107 -14.50 -18.19 11.17
CA VAL A 107 -14.12 -17.20 10.15
C VAL A 107 -13.07 -16.23 10.71
N ALA A 108 -13.24 -15.75 11.94
CA ALA A 108 -12.25 -14.88 12.59
C ALA A 108 -10.91 -15.60 12.83
N ALA A 109 -10.94 -16.84 13.31
CA ALA A 109 -9.76 -17.68 13.48
C ALA A 109 -9.10 -18.02 12.14
N GLY A 110 -9.89 -18.25 11.09
CA GLY A 110 -9.40 -18.46 9.72
C GLY A 110 -8.73 -17.21 9.15
N GLN A 111 -9.34 -16.04 9.36
CA GLN A 111 -8.73 -14.75 8.99
C GLN A 111 -7.42 -14.53 9.75
N GLU A 112 -7.38 -14.83 11.05
CA GLU A 112 -6.18 -14.69 11.86
C GLU A 112 -5.08 -15.70 11.48
N TYR A 113 -5.44 -16.92 11.11
CA TYR A 113 -4.50 -17.94 10.61
C TYR A 113 -3.89 -17.55 9.26
N VAL A 114 -4.71 -17.06 8.33
CA VAL A 114 -4.25 -16.51 7.05
C VAL A 114 -3.39 -15.27 7.30
N GLN A 115 -3.78 -14.39 8.22
CA GLN A 115 -3.01 -13.19 8.56
C GLN A 115 -1.65 -13.53 9.18
N ARG A 116 -1.56 -14.56 10.03
CA ARG A 116 -0.28 -15.00 10.63
C ARG A 116 0.63 -15.73 9.64
N THR A 117 0.06 -16.56 8.75
CA THR A 117 0.85 -17.38 7.81
C THR A 117 1.18 -16.64 6.52
N TRP A 118 0.22 -15.89 5.97
CA TRP A 118 0.35 -15.14 4.72
C TRP A 118 0.58 -13.65 4.91
N GLY A 119 0.12 -13.04 6.01
CA GLY A 119 0.31 -11.60 6.26
C GLY A 119 1.77 -11.20 6.48
N GLY A 120 2.65 -12.16 6.82
CA GLY A 120 4.11 -11.95 6.87
C GLY A 120 4.81 -11.98 5.51
N VAL A 121 4.21 -12.62 4.50
CA VAL A 121 4.84 -12.85 3.18
C VAL A 121 4.19 -11.99 2.08
N PHE A 122 2.88 -11.78 2.15
CA PHE A 122 2.11 -10.91 1.25
C PHE A 122 0.98 -10.23 2.02
N PRO A 123 1.15 -8.96 2.46
CA PRO A 123 0.05 -8.18 2.97
C PRO A 123 -0.97 -7.97 1.83
N SER A 124 -2.02 -8.79 1.80
CA SER A 124 -3.08 -8.77 0.77
C SER A 124 -3.70 -7.38 0.60
N ALA A 125 -3.73 -6.59 1.68
CA ALA A 125 -4.16 -5.20 1.69
C ALA A 125 -3.33 -4.28 0.78
N ARG A 126 -2.02 -4.55 0.62
CA ARG A 126 -1.13 -3.73 -0.22
C ARG A 126 -1.10 -4.18 -1.68
N VAL A 127 -1.33 -5.47 -1.92
CA VAL A 127 -1.29 -6.05 -3.28
C VAL A 127 -2.59 -5.80 -4.04
N LYS A 128 -3.75 -5.90 -3.36
CA LYS A 128 -5.08 -5.79 -3.98
C LYS A 128 -5.28 -4.48 -4.79
N PRO A 129 -4.85 -3.29 -4.30
CA PRO A 129 -4.98 -2.05 -5.06
C PRO A 129 -4.24 -2.08 -6.42
N HIS A 130 -3.11 -2.77 -6.53
CA HIS A 130 -2.33 -2.87 -7.78
C HIS A 130 -2.98 -3.73 -8.87
N PHE A 131 -4.05 -4.47 -8.53
CA PHE A 131 -4.86 -5.24 -9.47
C PHE A 131 -6.17 -4.55 -9.83
N ASN A 132 -6.48 -3.38 -9.24
CA ASN A 132 -7.67 -2.60 -9.59
C ASN A 132 -7.43 -1.81 -10.88
N VAL A 133 -7.59 -2.51 -12.01
CA VAL A 133 -7.28 -2.04 -13.35
C VAL A 133 -8.54 -2.05 -14.23
N SER A 134 -8.68 -1.06 -15.12
CA SER A 134 -9.74 -1.00 -16.14
C SER A 134 -9.20 -1.27 -17.54
N ASN A 135 -10.06 -1.67 -18.49
CA ASN A 135 -9.65 -1.87 -19.88
C ASN A 135 -9.10 -0.59 -20.53
N SER A 136 -9.74 0.55 -20.24
CA SER A 136 -9.26 1.84 -20.71
C SER A 136 -7.88 2.16 -20.14
N TYR A 137 -7.62 1.87 -18.87
CA TYR A 137 -6.30 2.01 -18.28
C TYR A 137 -5.25 1.18 -19.02
N VAL A 138 -5.53 -0.10 -19.31
CA VAL A 138 -4.56 -0.99 -19.98
C VAL A 138 -4.13 -0.41 -21.32
N ILE A 139 -5.08 0.06 -22.14
CA ILE A 139 -4.77 0.66 -23.45
C ILE A 139 -3.90 1.91 -23.29
N HIS A 140 -4.22 2.79 -22.34
CA HIS A 140 -3.43 4.00 -22.09
C HIS A 140 -2.03 3.67 -21.57
N LYS A 141 -1.93 2.69 -20.67
CA LYS A 141 -0.67 2.24 -20.08
C LYS A 141 0.21 1.56 -21.13
N LEU A 142 -0.34 0.68 -21.97
CA LEU A 142 0.38 0.09 -23.09
C LEU A 142 0.90 1.16 -24.04
N ARG A 143 0.08 2.17 -24.41
CA ARG A 143 0.56 3.29 -25.24
C ARG A 143 1.75 4.01 -24.63
N ILE A 144 1.77 4.20 -23.30
CA ILE A 144 2.90 4.78 -22.58
C ILE A 144 4.13 3.87 -22.62
N LEU A 145 3.96 2.56 -22.41
CA LEU A 145 5.07 1.61 -22.45
C LEU A 145 5.70 1.53 -23.85
N LEU A 146 4.89 1.65 -24.90
CA LEU A 146 5.34 1.61 -26.29
C LEU A 146 5.92 2.95 -26.78
N PHE A 147 5.36 4.06 -26.30
CA PHE A 147 5.74 5.41 -26.72
C PHE A 147 5.90 6.34 -25.50
N PRO A 148 6.89 6.09 -24.64
CA PRO A 148 7.03 6.82 -23.38
C PRO A 148 7.36 8.31 -23.60
N TRP A 149 7.94 8.65 -24.73
CA TRP A 149 8.25 10.02 -25.17
C TRP A 149 7.04 10.95 -25.26
N ILE A 150 5.84 10.38 -25.47
CA ILE A 150 4.59 11.15 -25.62
C ILE A 150 4.10 11.65 -24.25
N GLN A 151 4.46 10.96 -23.18
CA GLN A 151 3.99 11.28 -21.84
C GLN A 151 4.71 12.49 -21.26
N LYS A 152 3.94 13.55 -20.99
CA LYS A 152 4.45 14.79 -20.38
C LYS A 152 4.46 14.74 -18.85
N GLN A 153 3.43 14.14 -18.25
CA GLN A 153 3.24 14.10 -16.79
C GLN A 153 3.57 12.72 -16.23
N TRP A 154 4.62 12.64 -15.41
CA TRP A 154 5.10 11.39 -14.79
C TRP A 154 4.87 11.32 -13.28
N GLY A 155 4.35 12.40 -12.69
CA GLY A 155 4.01 12.45 -11.28
C GLY A 155 2.79 11.58 -10.98
N ARG A 156 2.83 10.85 -9.87
CA ARG A 156 1.66 10.14 -9.34
C ARG A 156 0.67 11.13 -8.72
N LYS A 157 -0.61 10.86 -8.91
CA LYS A 157 -1.68 11.58 -8.22
C LYS A 157 -1.87 10.94 -6.84
N SER A 158 -2.05 11.78 -5.84
CA SER A 158 -2.34 11.37 -4.47
C SER A 158 -3.54 12.12 -3.94
N PHE A 159 -4.38 11.46 -3.16
CA PHE A 159 -5.52 12.06 -2.47
C PHE A 159 -5.29 12.02 -0.96
N ARG A 160 -5.82 13.02 -0.26
CA ARG A 160 -5.67 13.14 1.20
C ARG A 160 -6.94 12.61 1.86
N THR A 161 -6.83 11.48 2.54
CA THR A 161 -7.92 10.86 3.30
C THR A 161 -8.29 11.74 4.50
N ASP A 162 -9.55 11.68 4.94
CA ASP A 162 -10.07 12.47 6.09
C ASP A 162 -9.27 12.24 7.39
N ALA A 163 -8.57 11.11 7.51
CA ALA A 163 -7.65 10.80 8.60
C ALA A 163 -6.27 11.51 8.50
N GLY A 164 -6.08 12.40 7.53
CA GLY A 164 -4.85 13.16 7.31
C GLY A 164 -3.73 12.39 6.61
N SER A 165 -3.90 11.09 6.35
CA SER A 165 -3.00 10.28 5.53
C SER A 165 -3.20 10.61 4.05
N THR A 166 -2.11 10.73 3.30
CA THR A 166 -2.18 10.92 1.84
C THR A 166 -1.86 9.59 1.17
N GLU A 167 -2.82 9.06 0.42
CA GLU A 167 -2.69 7.78 -0.28
C GLU A 167 -2.60 8.01 -1.80
N PHE A 168 -1.83 7.16 -2.48
CA PHE A 168 -1.72 7.23 -3.94
C PHE A 168 -2.98 6.64 -4.59
N LEU A 169 -3.43 7.26 -5.70
CA LEU A 169 -4.60 6.75 -6.41
C LEU A 169 -4.33 5.36 -7.01
N PRO A 170 -5.33 4.47 -7.01
CA PRO A 170 -5.20 3.15 -7.63
C PRO A 170 -5.02 3.28 -9.16
N PRO A 171 -4.47 2.25 -9.83
CA PRO A 171 -4.24 2.25 -11.28
C PRO A 171 -5.46 2.68 -12.10
N ARG A 172 -6.66 2.28 -11.71
CA ARG A 172 -7.92 2.70 -12.35
C ARG A 172 -8.06 4.22 -12.55
N GLU A 173 -7.54 5.04 -11.64
CA GLU A 173 -7.73 6.50 -11.62
C GLU A 173 -6.45 7.30 -11.93
N ASP A 174 -5.28 6.67 -11.78
CA ASP A 174 -4.00 7.25 -12.16
C ASP A 174 -3.20 6.31 -13.07
N VAL A 175 -3.03 6.71 -14.32
CA VAL A 175 -2.24 5.99 -15.32
C VAL A 175 -0.76 5.84 -14.90
N ASN A 176 -0.24 6.71 -14.03
CA ASN A 176 1.14 6.64 -13.54
C ASN A 176 1.35 5.69 -12.36
N SER A 177 0.26 5.24 -11.74
CA SER A 177 0.29 4.26 -10.67
C SER A 177 0.80 2.91 -11.20
N PRO A 178 1.68 2.20 -10.45
CA PRO A 178 2.15 0.87 -10.82
C PRO A 178 1.04 -0.16 -10.65
N ASP A 179 0.95 -1.08 -11.61
CA ASP A 179 0.02 -2.21 -11.59
C ASP A 179 0.77 -3.53 -11.74
N LEU A 180 0.20 -4.60 -11.17
CA LEU A 180 0.74 -5.96 -11.31
C LEU A 180 0.01 -6.78 -12.39
N TYR A 181 -1.12 -6.26 -12.90
CA TYR A 181 -1.91 -6.94 -13.92
C TYR A 181 -1.16 -7.05 -15.26
N ILE A 182 -0.65 -5.93 -15.80
CA ILE A 182 0.06 -5.94 -17.09
C ILE A 182 1.36 -6.77 -17.00
N PRO A 183 2.22 -6.62 -15.98
CA PRO A 183 3.39 -7.48 -15.82
C PRO A 183 3.06 -8.97 -15.80
N LEU A 184 2.04 -9.37 -15.03
CA LEU A 184 1.64 -10.77 -14.91
C LEU A 184 1.12 -11.30 -16.25
N MET A 185 0.23 -10.56 -16.91
CA MET A 185 -0.31 -10.95 -18.21
C MET A 185 0.79 -11.02 -19.27
N ALA A 186 1.69 -10.03 -19.31
CA ALA A 186 2.80 -10.02 -20.23
C ALA A 186 3.79 -11.18 -20.00
N LEU A 187 4.05 -11.56 -18.74
CA LEU A 187 4.87 -12.74 -18.43
C LEU A 187 4.25 -14.02 -19.03
N VAL A 188 2.95 -14.23 -18.81
CA VAL A 188 2.23 -15.39 -19.37
C VAL A 188 2.24 -15.35 -20.89
N THR A 189 1.94 -14.20 -21.50
CA THR A 189 1.98 -14.02 -22.96
C THR A 189 3.37 -14.29 -23.53
N TYR A 190 4.44 -13.83 -22.89
CA TYR A 190 5.81 -14.11 -23.32
C TYR A 190 6.08 -15.62 -23.35
N ILE A 191 5.74 -16.33 -22.27
CA ILE A 191 5.96 -17.78 -22.18
C ILE A 191 5.19 -18.52 -23.29
N LEU A 192 3.93 -18.15 -23.52
CA LEU A 192 3.10 -18.72 -24.59
C LEU A 192 3.64 -18.37 -25.97
N LEU A 193 4.17 -17.16 -26.16
CA LEU A 193 4.74 -16.72 -27.43
C LEU A 193 6.02 -17.49 -27.78
N CYS A 194 6.87 -17.79 -26.80
CA CYS A 194 8.04 -18.64 -27.01
C CYS A 194 7.64 -20.08 -27.39
N ALA A 195 6.63 -20.63 -26.71
CA ALA A 195 6.09 -21.94 -27.06
C ALA A 195 5.46 -21.96 -28.47
N LEU A 196 4.73 -20.90 -28.83
CA LEU A 196 4.17 -20.74 -30.17
C LEU A 196 5.28 -20.62 -31.22
N HIS A 197 6.35 -19.88 -30.93
CA HIS A 197 7.50 -19.75 -31.83
C HIS A 197 8.15 -21.09 -32.14
N SER A 198 8.40 -21.89 -31.10
CA SER A 198 8.92 -23.26 -31.24
C SER A 198 7.95 -24.19 -31.98
N GLY A 199 6.64 -24.03 -31.76
CA GLY A 199 5.61 -24.79 -32.49
C GLY A 199 5.49 -24.46 -33.97
N ILE A 200 5.66 -23.19 -34.37
CA ILE A 200 5.67 -22.80 -35.79
C ILE A 200 6.91 -23.33 -36.52
N GLN A 201 7.99 -23.63 -35.78
CA GLN A 201 9.23 -24.21 -36.32
C GLN A 201 9.24 -25.75 -36.31
N ASP A 202 8.10 -26.39 -36.03
CA ASP A 202 7.96 -27.85 -35.90
C ASP A 202 8.89 -28.50 -34.84
N ASP A 203 9.50 -27.72 -33.93
CA ASP A 203 10.37 -28.20 -32.83
C ASP A 203 9.70 -28.01 -31.46
N PHE A 204 8.38 -28.20 -31.39
CA PHE A 204 7.68 -28.03 -30.12
C PHE A 204 8.08 -29.13 -29.13
N ARG A 205 8.74 -28.70 -28.05
CA ARG A 205 9.03 -29.53 -26.89
C ARG A 205 8.42 -28.88 -25.65
N PRO A 206 7.68 -29.61 -24.80
CA PRO A 206 7.06 -29.04 -23.61
C PRO A 206 8.09 -28.42 -22.64
N GLN A 207 9.36 -28.83 -22.73
CA GLN A 207 10.49 -28.27 -22.00
C GLN A 207 10.71 -26.78 -22.33
N VAL A 208 10.43 -26.30 -23.55
CA VAL A 208 10.62 -24.90 -23.95
C VAL A 208 9.77 -23.96 -23.11
N LEU A 209 8.58 -24.39 -22.70
CA LEU A 209 7.70 -23.62 -21.81
C LEU A 209 8.33 -23.45 -20.43
N GLY A 210 8.88 -24.54 -19.88
CA GLY A 210 9.56 -24.55 -18.58
C GLY A 210 10.87 -23.76 -18.60
N GLU A 211 11.67 -23.88 -19.65
CA GLU A 211 12.91 -23.12 -19.86
C GLU A 211 12.62 -21.62 -19.98
N SER A 212 11.63 -21.24 -20.82
CA SER A 212 11.21 -19.85 -20.99
C SER A 212 10.67 -19.25 -19.69
N ALA A 213 9.85 -20.00 -18.95
CA ALA A 213 9.32 -19.58 -17.66
C ALA A 213 10.43 -19.42 -16.61
N SER A 214 11.31 -20.40 -16.49
CA SER A 214 12.43 -20.38 -15.53
C SER A 214 13.37 -19.21 -15.80
N ARG A 215 13.69 -18.96 -17.07
CA ARG A 215 14.49 -17.82 -17.49
C ARG A 215 13.80 -16.49 -17.17
N ALA A 216 12.51 -16.36 -17.49
CA ALA A 216 11.77 -15.14 -17.23
C ALA A 216 11.69 -14.84 -15.73
N ILE A 217 11.39 -15.84 -14.91
CA ILE A 217 11.35 -15.73 -13.45
C ILE A 217 12.74 -15.36 -12.91
N MET A 218 13.81 -16.01 -13.39
CA MET A 218 15.18 -15.68 -13.00
C MET A 218 15.53 -14.22 -13.31
N VAL A 219 15.18 -13.72 -14.50
CA VAL A 219 15.39 -12.31 -14.88
C VAL A 219 14.62 -11.38 -13.94
N VAL A 220 13.35 -11.66 -13.66
CA VAL A 220 12.54 -10.83 -12.74
C VAL A 220 13.11 -10.82 -11.33
N ILE A 221 13.54 -11.97 -10.80
CA ILE A 221 14.11 -12.07 -9.46
C ILE A 221 15.43 -11.31 -9.39
N LEU A 222 16.33 -11.51 -10.35
CA LEU A 222 17.64 -10.83 -10.34
C LEU A 222 17.49 -9.31 -10.50
N ASP A 223 16.60 -8.86 -11.37
CA ASP A 223 16.28 -7.44 -11.55
C ASP A 223 15.67 -6.84 -10.28
N PHE A 224 14.71 -7.52 -9.67
CA PHE A 224 14.13 -7.11 -8.39
C PHE A 224 15.19 -6.99 -7.29
N LEU A 225 16.05 -8.00 -7.13
CA LEU A 225 17.12 -7.98 -6.13
C LEU A 225 18.12 -6.85 -6.39
N PHE A 226 18.49 -6.62 -7.65
CA PHE A 226 19.40 -5.54 -8.03
C PHE A 226 18.82 -4.17 -7.65
N VAL A 227 17.55 -3.92 -7.98
CA VAL A 227 16.90 -2.65 -7.66
C VAL A 227 16.67 -2.48 -6.16
N GLN A 228 16.19 -3.53 -5.48
CA GLN A 228 15.94 -3.53 -4.04
C GLN A 228 17.24 -3.27 -3.26
N LEU A 229 18.34 -3.89 -3.67
CA LEU A 229 19.66 -3.68 -3.06
C LEU A 229 20.17 -2.25 -3.32
N GLY A 230 19.96 -1.72 -4.52
CA GLY A 230 20.28 -0.33 -4.83
C GLY A 230 19.50 0.68 -3.99
N CYS A 231 18.20 0.47 -3.79
CA CYS A 231 17.38 1.29 -2.93
C CYS A 231 17.79 1.19 -1.45
N TYR A 232 18.18 -0.01 -1.00
CA TYR A 232 18.75 -0.23 0.33
C TYR A 232 20.04 0.59 0.55
N PHE A 233 21.01 0.52 -0.37
CA PHE A 233 22.24 1.30 -0.27
C PHE A 233 22.03 2.82 -0.35
N LEU A 234 20.98 3.27 -1.04
CA LEU A 234 20.62 4.68 -1.18
C LEU A 234 19.71 5.20 -0.05
N ASN A 235 19.39 4.33 0.92
CA ASN A 235 18.48 4.56 2.04
C ASN A 235 17.15 5.16 1.56
N VAL A 236 16.54 4.55 0.54
CA VAL A 236 15.22 4.88 0.03
C VAL A 236 14.25 3.81 0.54
N SER A 237 13.43 4.17 1.51
CA SER A 237 12.46 3.27 2.13
C SER A 237 11.06 3.85 2.04
N GLY A 238 10.07 3.03 1.69
CA GLY A 238 8.66 3.43 1.63
C GLY A 238 7.71 2.23 1.77
N PRO A 239 6.46 2.42 2.25
CA PRO A 239 5.56 1.32 2.64
C PRO A 239 5.14 0.36 1.50
N SER A 240 5.08 0.84 0.26
CA SER A 240 4.72 0.06 -0.95
C SER A 240 5.89 -0.16 -1.91
N HIS A 241 7.12 0.16 -1.47
CA HIS A 241 8.27 0.30 -2.36
C HIS A 241 8.62 -0.99 -3.11
N SER A 242 8.62 -2.14 -2.44
CA SER A 242 9.00 -3.42 -3.06
C SER A 242 8.01 -3.89 -4.12
N ILE A 243 6.71 -3.66 -3.92
CA ILE A 243 5.67 -4.06 -4.88
C ILE A 243 5.76 -3.17 -6.14
N ASP A 244 5.98 -1.88 -5.95
CA ASP A 244 6.17 -0.92 -7.04
C ASP A 244 7.39 -1.27 -7.90
N ILE A 245 8.49 -1.73 -7.29
CA ILE A 245 9.69 -2.17 -8.01
C ILE A 245 9.35 -3.36 -8.92
N ILE A 246 8.67 -4.38 -8.40
CA ILE A 246 8.30 -5.57 -9.17
C ILE A 246 7.39 -5.18 -10.34
N ALA A 247 6.43 -4.30 -10.11
CA ALA A 247 5.54 -3.80 -11.16
C ALA A 247 6.33 -3.07 -12.27
N TYR A 248 7.21 -2.13 -11.90
CA TYR A 248 7.99 -1.37 -12.89
C TYR A 248 8.98 -2.25 -13.66
N GLY A 249 9.66 -3.18 -12.99
CA GLY A 249 10.55 -4.14 -13.65
C GLY A 249 9.78 -5.04 -14.62
N GLY A 250 8.60 -5.52 -14.24
CA GLY A 250 7.81 -6.43 -15.05
C GLY A 250 7.23 -5.85 -16.34
N TYR A 251 7.14 -4.52 -16.50
CA TYR A 251 6.67 -3.94 -17.77
C TYR A 251 7.59 -4.20 -18.97
N LYS A 252 8.83 -4.66 -18.75
CA LYS A 252 9.77 -4.98 -19.84
C LYS A 252 9.28 -6.08 -20.77
N PHE A 253 8.46 -7.00 -20.27
CA PHE A 253 7.90 -8.08 -21.08
C PHE A 253 7.03 -7.56 -22.24
N VAL A 254 6.38 -6.40 -22.09
CA VAL A 254 5.58 -5.81 -23.18
C VAL A 254 6.44 -5.49 -24.40
N GLY A 255 7.62 -4.88 -24.19
CA GLY A 255 8.57 -4.61 -25.26
C GLY A 255 9.18 -5.88 -25.85
N VAL A 256 9.54 -6.85 -24.99
CA VAL A 256 10.10 -8.14 -25.41
C VAL A 256 9.11 -8.92 -26.30
N ILE A 257 7.83 -8.98 -25.92
CA ILE A 257 6.77 -9.61 -26.71
C ILE A 257 6.74 -9.04 -28.13
N LEU A 258 6.81 -7.71 -28.26
CA LEU A 258 6.79 -7.09 -29.59
C LEU A 258 8.06 -7.34 -30.38
N ILE A 259 9.23 -7.35 -29.74
CA ILE A 259 10.48 -7.74 -30.41
C ILE A 259 10.36 -9.16 -31.01
N ILE A 260 9.86 -10.11 -30.22
CA ILE A 260 9.62 -11.49 -30.68
C ILE A 260 8.56 -11.51 -31.78
N LEU A 261 7.48 -10.74 -31.61
CA LEU A 261 6.40 -10.67 -32.59
C LEU A 261 6.93 -10.19 -33.95
N PHE A 262 7.75 -9.14 -33.96
CA PHE A 262 8.44 -8.65 -35.16
C PHE A 262 9.41 -9.66 -35.75
N GLY A 263 10.01 -10.51 -34.90
CA GLY A 263 10.85 -11.63 -35.32
C GLY A 263 10.12 -12.61 -36.26
N PHE A 264 8.83 -12.88 -36.02
CA PHE A 264 8.04 -13.77 -36.88
C PHE A 264 7.90 -13.27 -38.32
N LEU A 265 7.93 -11.94 -38.53
CA LEU A 265 7.73 -11.40 -39.87
C LEU A 265 8.97 -11.60 -40.77
N ASN A 266 10.13 -12.00 -40.25
CA ASN A 266 11.35 -12.28 -41.01
C ASN A 266 11.84 -11.11 -41.91
N LEU A 267 11.61 -9.85 -41.51
CA LEU A 267 12.03 -8.63 -42.27
C LEU A 267 13.56 -8.37 -42.28
N GLY A 268 14.38 -9.36 -41.88
CA GLY A 268 15.84 -9.28 -41.89
C GLY A 268 16.48 -8.75 -40.60
N ARG A 269 17.79 -9.02 -40.47
CA ARG A 269 18.58 -8.72 -39.24
C ARG A 269 18.69 -7.24 -38.92
N THR A 270 18.70 -6.37 -39.94
CA THR A 270 18.79 -4.92 -39.78
C THR A 270 17.54 -4.37 -39.10
N LEU A 271 16.35 -4.72 -39.59
CA LEU A 271 15.09 -4.26 -39.00
C LEU A 271 14.88 -4.85 -37.60
N GLY A 272 15.22 -6.12 -37.39
CA GLY A 272 15.19 -6.73 -36.05
C GLY A 272 16.06 -5.98 -35.04
N THR A 273 17.25 -5.54 -35.46
CA THR A 273 18.15 -4.73 -34.63
C THR A 273 17.56 -3.34 -34.34
N VAL A 274 16.96 -2.68 -35.33
CA VAL A 274 16.30 -1.37 -35.13
C VAL A 274 15.13 -1.48 -34.16
N VAL A 275 14.28 -2.51 -34.30
CA VAL A 275 13.15 -2.79 -33.41
C VAL A 275 13.64 -3.06 -31.98
N PHE A 276 14.68 -3.89 -31.83
CA PHE A 276 15.31 -4.16 -30.54
C PHE A 276 15.81 -2.87 -29.88
N ILE A 277 16.56 -2.05 -30.62
CA ILE A 277 17.10 -0.77 -30.12
C ILE A 277 15.96 0.16 -29.69
N TYR A 278 14.89 0.26 -30.49
CA TYR A 278 13.73 1.10 -30.17
C TYR A 278 13.09 0.68 -28.85
N PHE A 279 12.75 -0.61 -28.68
CA PHE A 279 12.10 -1.09 -27.47
C PHE A 279 13.01 -1.08 -26.25
N PHE A 280 14.32 -1.27 -26.44
CA PHE A 280 15.30 -1.04 -25.38
C PHE A 280 15.28 0.41 -24.89
N PHE A 281 15.39 1.40 -25.79
CA PHE A 281 15.35 2.81 -25.41
C PHE A 281 14.01 3.23 -24.82
N ALA A 282 12.89 2.73 -25.35
CA ALA A 282 11.56 2.96 -24.78
C ALA A 282 11.49 2.44 -23.34
N ASN A 283 11.90 1.20 -23.10
CA ASN A 283 11.92 0.63 -21.75
C ASN A 283 12.84 1.41 -20.80
N ALA A 284 14.09 1.66 -21.21
CA ALA A 284 15.07 2.38 -20.41
C ALA A 284 14.58 3.78 -20.03
N PHE A 285 14.00 4.52 -20.98
CA PHE A 285 13.44 5.85 -20.72
C PHE A 285 12.24 5.79 -19.77
N PHE A 286 11.32 4.85 -19.99
CA PHE A 286 10.18 4.63 -19.11
C PHE A 286 10.62 4.30 -17.68
N LEU A 287 11.58 3.39 -17.51
CA LEU A 287 12.09 2.96 -16.22
C LEU A 287 12.78 4.12 -15.48
N MET A 288 13.63 4.88 -16.18
CA MET A 288 14.27 6.07 -15.62
C MET A 288 13.25 7.10 -15.13
N ARG A 289 12.19 7.37 -15.91
CA ARG A 289 11.18 8.36 -15.53
C ARG A 289 10.29 7.86 -14.40
N SER A 290 9.87 6.60 -14.44
CA SER A 290 8.99 6.00 -13.44
C SER A 290 9.69 5.83 -12.10
N LEU A 291 10.89 5.23 -12.08
CA LEU A 291 11.68 5.04 -10.86
C LEU A 291 12.23 6.34 -10.31
N ARG A 292 12.47 7.37 -11.14
CA ARG A 292 12.85 8.69 -10.62
C ARG A 292 11.82 9.24 -9.63
N SER A 293 10.53 9.06 -9.89
CA SER A 293 9.48 9.51 -8.97
C SER A 293 9.50 8.76 -7.62
N LEU A 294 10.01 7.53 -7.63
CA LEU A 294 10.12 6.66 -6.46
C LEU A 294 11.41 6.93 -5.66
N VAL A 295 12.54 7.16 -6.34
CA VAL A 295 13.86 7.36 -5.73
C VAL A 295 14.10 8.84 -5.35
N LEU A 296 13.47 9.77 -6.06
CA LEU A 296 13.46 11.20 -5.74
C LEU A 296 12.01 11.65 -5.53
N PRO A 297 11.48 11.54 -4.29
CA PRO A 297 10.18 12.10 -3.96
C PRO A 297 10.17 13.59 -4.29
N ASP A 298 9.26 13.98 -5.19
CA ASP A 298 8.99 15.37 -5.50
C ASP A 298 8.39 16.07 -4.25
N ALA A 299 8.44 17.39 -4.19
CA ALA A 299 7.91 18.12 -3.02
C ALA A 299 6.43 17.76 -2.74
N ALA A 300 5.65 17.49 -3.79
CA ALA A 300 4.27 17.02 -3.71
C ALA A 300 4.14 15.58 -3.19
N SER A 301 5.01 14.65 -3.56
CA SER A 301 5.02 13.29 -3.01
C SER A 301 5.65 13.20 -1.62
N ARG A 302 6.41 14.22 -1.19
CA ARG A 302 6.86 14.40 0.20
C ARG A 302 5.76 14.91 1.12
N ALA A 303 4.88 15.78 0.62
CA ALA A 303 3.67 16.17 1.36
C ALA A 303 2.73 14.96 1.59
N ALA A 304 2.86 13.92 0.76
CA ALA A 304 2.12 12.67 0.89
C ALA A 304 2.77 11.63 1.83
N SER A 305 4.09 11.69 2.02
CA SER A 305 4.77 10.83 2.99
C SER A 305 4.50 11.31 4.41
N ALA A 306 4.12 10.40 5.30
CA ALA A 306 3.77 10.67 6.70
C ALA A 306 4.94 11.20 7.58
N ASP A 307 6.12 11.44 7.00
CA ASP A 307 7.29 12.00 7.68
C ASP A 307 7.45 13.50 7.36
N PRO A 308 6.90 14.41 8.20
CA PRO A 308 7.09 15.86 8.07
C PRO A 308 8.55 16.32 8.21
N TYR A 309 9.48 15.43 8.58
CA TYR A 309 10.92 15.70 8.75
C TYR A 309 11.80 15.17 7.61
N ALA A 310 11.23 14.66 6.51
CA ALA A 310 11.99 14.18 5.36
C ALA A 310 12.78 15.34 4.70
N THR A 311 14.05 15.46 5.08
CA THR A 311 14.97 16.48 4.55
C THR A 311 15.23 16.24 3.07
N THR A 312 15.29 17.32 2.27
CA THR A 312 15.68 17.25 0.86
C THR A 312 17.02 16.53 0.74
N PRO A 313 17.16 15.53 -0.15
CA PRO A 313 18.42 14.80 -0.30
C PRO A 313 19.53 15.79 -0.68
N SER A 314 20.69 15.65 -0.06
CA SER A 314 21.85 16.49 -0.37
C SER A 314 22.23 16.33 -1.85
N GLY A 315 22.87 17.36 -2.44
CA GLY A 315 23.24 17.34 -3.87
C GLY A 315 24.05 16.10 -4.28
N SER A 316 24.91 15.60 -3.38
CA SER A 316 25.68 14.37 -3.58
C SER A 316 24.81 13.10 -3.58
N GLN A 317 23.83 13.00 -2.68
CA GLN A 317 22.86 11.89 -2.65
C GLN A 317 21.99 11.88 -3.91
N ARG A 318 21.54 13.06 -4.37
CA ARG A 318 20.78 13.19 -5.62
C ARG A 318 21.59 12.68 -6.82
N ARG A 319 22.87 13.02 -6.91
CA ARG A 319 23.76 12.53 -7.98
C ARG A 319 23.92 11.02 -7.94
N ARG A 320 24.11 10.42 -6.75
CA ARG A 320 24.21 8.95 -6.58
C ARG A 320 22.92 8.24 -6.99
N ARG A 321 21.76 8.77 -6.59
CA ARG A 321 20.44 8.24 -6.98
C ARG A 321 20.21 8.29 -8.49
N ILE A 322 20.58 9.40 -9.15
CA ILE A 322 20.50 9.51 -10.62
C ILE A 322 21.46 8.53 -11.31
N ALA A 323 22.69 8.39 -10.79
CA ALA A 323 23.66 7.44 -11.34
C ALA A 323 23.15 5.99 -11.23
N PHE A 324 22.55 5.62 -10.09
CA PHE A 324 21.91 4.32 -9.91
C PHE A 324 20.78 4.08 -10.94
N LEU A 325 19.90 5.06 -11.16
CA LEU A 325 18.84 4.94 -12.17
C LEU A 325 19.40 4.76 -13.59
N LEU A 326 20.54 5.38 -13.90
CA LEU A 326 21.20 5.22 -15.19
C LEU A 326 21.79 3.82 -15.32
N VAL A 327 22.49 3.33 -14.30
CA VAL A 327 23.03 1.97 -14.28
C VAL A 327 21.91 0.96 -14.49
N GLU A 328 20.79 1.15 -13.78
CA GLU A 328 19.64 0.28 -13.90
C GLU A 328 19.00 0.36 -15.29
N ALA A 329 18.88 1.54 -15.90
CA ALA A 329 18.40 1.66 -17.27
C ALA A 329 19.33 0.98 -18.29
N THR A 330 20.64 1.04 -18.08
CA THR A 330 21.61 0.35 -18.94
C THR A 330 21.63 -1.15 -18.74
N SER A 331 21.37 -1.65 -17.53
CA SER A 331 21.30 -3.09 -17.23
C SER A 331 20.19 -3.78 -18.04
N GLN A 332 19.13 -3.04 -18.39
CA GLN A 332 18.00 -3.55 -19.17
C GLN A 332 18.38 -4.09 -20.55
N VAL A 333 19.50 -3.66 -21.15
CA VAL A 333 19.95 -4.22 -22.44
C VAL A 333 20.29 -5.71 -22.30
N ILE A 334 20.85 -6.10 -21.15
CA ILE A 334 21.23 -7.47 -20.84
C ILE A 334 19.97 -8.30 -20.62
N TRP A 335 19.01 -7.78 -19.85
CA TRP A 335 17.76 -8.48 -19.56
C TRP A 335 16.87 -8.66 -20.79
N ILE A 336 16.63 -7.59 -21.55
CA ILE A 336 15.84 -7.64 -22.79
C ILE A 336 16.56 -8.48 -23.84
N GLY A 337 17.89 -8.34 -23.96
CA GLY A 337 18.71 -9.15 -24.86
C GLY A 337 18.71 -10.63 -24.51
N ALA A 338 18.69 -10.98 -23.22
CA ALA A 338 18.48 -12.34 -22.78
C ALA A 338 17.08 -12.80 -23.21
N LEU A 339 16.02 -12.16 -22.73
CA LEU A 339 14.64 -12.61 -23.01
C LEU A 339 14.28 -12.68 -24.50
N ALA A 340 14.85 -11.81 -25.34
CA ALA A 340 14.58 -11.80 -26.78
C ALA A 340 15.32 -12.91 -27.56
N ARG A 341 16.33 -13.57 -26.98
CA ARG A 341 17.01 -14.70 -27.63
C ARG A 341 16.20 -15.97 -27.37
N ILE A 342 15.31 -16.32 -28.31
CA ILE A 342 14.59 -17.61 -28.31
C ILE A 342 15.49 -18.69 -28.90
#